data_AF-A0A170X295-F1
#
_entry.id   AF-A0A170X295-F1
#
_cell.length_a   1.000
_cell.length_b   1.000
_cell.length_c   1.000
_cell.angle_alpha   90.00
_cell.angle_beta   90.00
_cell.angle_gamma   90.00
#
_symmetry.space_group_name_H-M   'P 1'
#
loop_
_entity.id
_entity.type
_entity.pdbx_description
1 polymer ?
#
loop_
_entity_poly.entity_id
_entity_poly.type
_entity_poly.pdbx_seq_one_letter_code
_entity_poly.pdbx_strand_id
1 'polypeptide(L)'
;GLNLYNKDPTVCINDLINSINNETGSKIPELSYEIYFANVFNKLEKLYKMAQSDFIDDVKSLYYSFWLHSDAEVEVKLADHNIKKVKIKGIDSYGFLSVETPDGNELTLQPDGNTFDMLSNLIISK
;
A
#
# COMPACT_ATOMS: atom_id res chain seq x y z
N GLY A 1 1.19 -1.43 10.32
CA GLY A 1 0.51 -2.09 11.46
C GLY A 1 -0.95 -1.72 11.44
N LEU A 2 -1.84 -2.59 11.94
CA LEU A 2 -3.26 -2.31 12.05
C LEU A 2 -3.61 -1.96 13.50
N ASN A 3 -4.40 -0.90 13.70
CA ASN A 3 -4.79 -0.46 15.02
C ASN A 3 -6.08 -1.16 15.49
N LEU A 4 -5.96 -2.10 16.44
CA LEU A 4 -7.11 -2.87 16.94
C LEU A 4 -7.73 -2.31 18.22
N TYR A 5 -6.94 -1.66 19.09
CA TYR A 5 -7.40 -1.27 20.44
C TYR A 5 -6.98 0.13 20.88
N ASN A 6 -6.10 0.84 20.16
CA ASN A 6 -5.72 2.19 20.56
C ASN A 6 -6.77 3.17 20.02
N LYS A 7 -7.57 3.75 20.91
CA LYS A 7 -8.63 4.68 20.52
C LYS A 7 -8.12 5.95 19.83
N ASP A 8 -6.96 6.43 20.27
CA ASP A 8 -6.32 7.66 19.79
C ASP A 8 -4.87 7.37 19.32
N PRO A 9 -4.32 8.13 18.36
CA PRO A 9 -4.93 9.24 17.61
C PRO A 9 -5.57 8.81 16.28
N THR A 10 -5.43 7.55 15.87
CA THR A 10 -5.92 7.04 14.58
C THR A 10 -7.09 6.09 14.75
N VAL A 11 -7.80 5.81 13.66
CA VAL A 11 -8.97 4.93 13.63
C VAL A 11 -8.63 3.55 14.20
N CYS A 12 -9.44 3.11 15.17
CA CYS A 12 -9.38 1.82 15.82
C CYS A 12 -10.45 0.88 15.25
N ILE A 13 -10.06 -0.34 14.85
CA ILE A 13 -10.99 -1.30 14.23
C ILE A 13 -12.06 -1.77 15.22
N ASN A 14 -11.71 -2.06 16.48
CA ASN A 14 -12.71 -2.52 17.45
C ASN A 14 -13.67 -1.40 17.87
N ASP A 15 -13.23 -0.14 17.85
CA ASP A 15 -14.13 1.00 18.06
C ASP A 15 -15.14 1.12 16.91
N LEU A 16 -14.72 0.90 15.66
CA LEU A 16 -15.62 0.89 14.50
C LEU A 16 -16.64 -0.25 14.60
N ILE A 17 -16.21 -1.46 14.99
CA ILE A 17 -17.09 -2.60 15.25
C ILE A 17 -18.14 -2.23 16.31
N ASN A 18 -17.70 -1.61 17.41
CA ASN A 18 -18.58 -1.18 18.48
C ASN A 18 -19.57 -0.10 18.02
N SER A 19 -19.16 0.87 17.20
CA SER A 19 -20.07 1.86 16.60
C SER A 19 -21.15 1.22 15.74
N ILE A 20 -20.76 0.30 14.85
CA ILE A 20 -21.69 -0.41 13.96
C ILE A 20 -22.68 -1.25 14.77
N ASN A 21 -22.21 -1.96 15.80
CA ASN A 21 -23.08 -2.74 16.68
C ASN A 21 -24.10 -1.85 17.40
N ASN A 22 -23.69 -0.67 17.87
CA ASN A 22 -24.58 0.29 18.54
C ASN A 22 -25.62 0.90 17.58
N GLU A 23 -25.21 1.24 16.35
CA GLU A 23 -26.09 1.87 15.35
C GLU A 23 -27.11 0.90 14.75
N THR A 24 -26.69 -0.35 14.51
CA THR A 24 -27.49 -1.33 13.76
C THR A 24 -28.12 -2.42 14.64
N GLY A 25 -27.75 -2.50 15.92
CA GLY A 25 -28.11 -3.63 16.80
C GLY A 25 -27.39 -4.94 16.45
N SER A 26 -26.36 -4.88 15.60
CA SER A 26 -25.53 -6.02 15.24
C SER A 26 -24.72 -6.52 16.44
N LYS A 27 -24.21 -7.76 16.32
CA LYS A 27 -23.37 -8.41 17.34
C LYS A 27 -22.07 -8.94 16.73
N ILE A 28 -21.39 -8.08 15.99
CA ILE A 28 -20.08 -8.39 15.41
C ILE A 28 -19.08 -8.48 16.57
N PRO A 29 -18.36 -9.61 16.74
CA PRO A 29 -17.35 -9.72 17.78
C PRO A 29 -16.15 -8.82 17.47
N GLU A 30 -15.51 -8.31 18.52
CA GLU A 30 -14.23 -7.62 18.39
C GLU A 30 -13.16 -8.56 17.80
N LEU A 31 -12.25 -7.97 17.03
CA LEU A 31 -11.12 -8.66 16.44
C LEU A 31 -9.98 -8.74 17.46
N SER A 32 -9.70 -9.94 17.95
CA SER A 32 -8.57 -10.19 18.85
C SER A 32 -7.24 -10.20 18.09
N TYR A 33 -6.14 -9.98 18.81
CA TYR A 33 -4.80 -10.07 18.23
C TYR A 33 -4.51 -11.46 17.66
N GLU A 34 -4.91 -12.53 18.35
CA GLU A 34 -4.68 -13.91 17.94
C GLU A 34 -5.36 -14.20 16.60
N ILE A 35 -6.63 -13.81 16.46
CA ILE A 35 -7.38 -13.99 15.21
C ILE A 35 -6.79 -13.11 14.11
N TYR A 36 -6.43 -11.86 14.41
CA TYR A 36 -5.79 -10.97 13.46
C TYR A 36 -4.48 -11.56 12.93
N PHE A 37 -3.56 -11.95 13.81
CA PHE A 37 -2.28 -12.52 13.42
C PHE A 37 -2.42 -13.84 12.70
N ALA A 38 -3.32 -14.73 13.14
CA ALA A 38 -3.60 -15.98 12.42
C ALA A 38 -4.03 -15.70 10.97
N ASN A 39 -4.94 -14.75 10.75
CA ASN A 39 -5.37 -14.37 9.41
C ASN A 39 -4.24 -13.76 8.57
N VAL A 40 -3.46 -12.85 9.15
CA VAL A 40 -2.32 -12.21 8.47
C VAL A 40 -1.29 -13.25 8.05
N PHE A 41 -0.86 -14.11 8.98
CA PHE A 41 0.18 -15.10 8.69
C PHE A 41 -0.29 -16.17 7.71
N ASN A 42 -1.53 -16.67 7.84
CA ASN A 42 -2.07 -17.63 6.88
C ASN A 42 -2.14 -17.04 5.47
N LYS A 43 -2.55 -15.77 5.34
CA LYS A 43 -2.62 -15.10 4.04
C LYS A 43 -1.22 -14.81 3.49
N LEU A 44 -0.29 -14.37 4.33
CA LEU A 44 1.10 -14.13 3.95
C LEU A 44 1.77 -15.42 3.47
N GLU A 45 1.59 -16.53 4.18
CA GLU A 45 2.14 -17.83 3.80
C GLU A 45 1.60 -18.28 2.43
N LYS A 46 0.30 -18.09 2.18
CA LYS A 46 -0.30 -18.38 0.87
C LYS A 46 0.36 -17.55 -0.25
N LEU A 47 0.51 -16.24 -0.05
CA LEU A 47 1.15 -15.36 -1.04
C LEU A 47 2.62 -15.72 -1.26
N TYR A 48 3.33 -16.05 -0.19
CA TYR A 48 4.72 -16.47 -0.24
C TYR A 48 4.89 -17.77 -1.04
N LYS A 49 4.05 -18.77 -0.80
CA LYS A 49 4.06 -20.04 -1.56
C LYS A 49 3.76 -19.82 -3.04
N MET A 50 2.81 -18.94 -3.37
CA MET A 50 2.53 -18.55 -4.76
C MET A 50 3.76 -17.94 -5.42
N ALA A 51 4.40 -16.96 -4.75
CA ALA A 51 5.59 -16.30 -5.26
C ALA A 51 6.77 -17.27 -5.49
N GLN A 52 6.95 -18.30 -4.64
CA GLN A 52 7.99 -19.32 -4.80
C GLN A 52 7.69 -20.34 -5.91
N SER A 53 6.43 -20.54 -6.26
CA SER A 53 6.00 -21.60 -7.20
C SER A 53 5.71 -21.04 -8.60
N ASP A 54 6.45 -20.01 -9.02
CA ASP A 54 6.31 -19.31 -10.31
C ASP A 54 4.96 -18.59 -10.55
N PHE A 55 4.13 -18.39 -9.53
CA PHE A 55 2.87 -17.62 -9.62
C PHE A 55 3.04 -16.15 -9.18
N ILE A 56 4.21 -15.56 -9.45
CA ILE A 56 4.49 -14.18 -9.06
C ILE A 56 3.60 -13.18 -9.81
N ASP A 57 3.22 -13.47 -11.05
CA ASP A 57 2.35 -12.62 -11.86
C ASP A 57 0.90 -12.62 -11.33
N ASP A 58 0.43 -13.73 -10.75
CA ASP A 58 -0.86 -13.77 -10.04
C ASP A 58 -0.81 -12.92 -8.76
N VAL A 59 0.31 -12.97 -8.03
CA VAL A 59 0.53 -12.10 -6.86
C VAL A 59 0.56 -10.63 -7.28
N LYS A 60 1.25 -10.30 -8.38
CA LYS A 60 1.24 -8.94 -8.95
C LYS A 60 -0.15 -8.51 -9.40
N SER A 61 -0.93 -9.40 -10.01
CA SER A 61 -2.31 -9.11 -10.43
C SER A 61 -3.20 -8.81 -9.22
N LEU A 62 -3.09 -9.59 -8.15
CA LEU A 62 -3.78 -9.32 -6.89
C LEU A 62 -3.32 -8.00 -6.28
N TYR A 63 -2.02 -7.70 -6.30
CA TYR A 63 -1.48 -6.43 -5.83
C TYR A 63 -2.10 -5.24 -6.60
N TYR A 64 -2.14 -5.31 -7.93
CA TYR A 64 -2.75 -4.28 -8.77
C TYR A 64 -4.27 -4.14 -8.58
N SER A 65 -4.99 -5.20 -8.19
CA SER A 65 -6.43 -5.09 -7.88
C SER A 65 -6.75 -4.20 -6.69
N PHE A 66 -5.77 -3.94 -5.82
CA PHE A 66 -5.88 -3.04 -4.66
C PHE A 66 -4.97 -1.80 -4.79
N TRP A 67 -4.37 -1.59 -5.95
CA TRP A 67 -3.47 -0.47 -6.21
C TRP A 67 -4.24 0.84 -6.32
N LEU A 68 -3.79 1.86 -5.58
CA LEU A 68 -4.48 3.15 -5.50
C LEU A 68 -3.87 4.23 -6.42
N HIS A 69 -2.78 3.92 -7.13
CA HIS A 69 -1.98 4.93 -7.83
C HIS A 69 -2.00 4.75 -9.36
N SER A 70 -2.99 4.03 -9.89
CA SER A 70 -3.12 3.85 -11.33
C SER A 70 -3.21 5.20 -12.02
N ASP A 71 -2.28 5.46 -12.94
CA ASP A 71 -2.19 6.69 -13.73
C ASP A 71 -2.02 7.99 -12.92
N ALA A 72 -1.64 7.90 -11.64
CA ALA A 72 -1.45 9.07 -10.80
C ALA A 72 -0.27 9.93 -11.31
N GLU A 73 -0.52 11.23 -11.49
CA GLU A 73 0.53 12.22 -11.73
C GLU A 73 1.12 12.65 -10.39
N VAL A 74 2.43 12.49 -10.25
CA VAL A 74 3.17 12.78 -9.03
C VAL A 74 4.38 13.65 -9.32
N GLU A 75 4.77 14.47 -8.35
CA GLU A 75 6.01 15.22 -8.39
C GLU A 75 7.09 14.42 -7.69
N VAL A 76 8.20 14.14 -8.37
CA VAL A 76 9.39 13.51 -7.78
C VAL A 76 10.41 14.60 -7.51
N LYS A 77 10.71 14.83 -6.24
CA LYS A 77 11.83 15.67 -5.81
C LYS A 77 13.08 14.80 -5.70
N LEU A 78 14.06 15.07 -6.56
CA LEU A 78 15.34 14.37 -6.59
C LEU A 78 16.33 14.98 -5.59
N ALA A 79 17.41 14.25 -5.28
CA ALA A 79 18.45 14.66 -4.35
C ALA A 79 19.11 16.02 -4.71
N ASP A 80 19.17 16.34 -6.01
CA ASP A 80 19.67 17.61 -6.54
C ASP A 80 18.66 18.79 -6.40
N HIS A 81 17.55 18.57 -5.68
CA HIS A 81 16.44 19.51 -5.49
C HIS A 81 15.61 19.80 -6.73
N ASN A 82 15.86 19.12 -7.86
CA ASN A 82 15.00 19.23 -9.03
C ASN A 82 13.68 18.49 -8.81
N ILE A 83 12.59 19.10 -9.26
CA ILE A 83 11.26 18.52 -9.24
C ILE A 83 10.91 18.07 -10.66
N LYS A 84 10.53 16.81 -10.81
CA LYS A 84 10.03 16.25 -12.07
C LYS A 84 8.59 15.80 -11.89
N LYS A 85 7.70 16.25 -12.77
CA LYS A 85 6.36 15.66 -12.89
C LYS A 85 6.48 14.34 -13.62
N VAL A 86 5.94 13.27 -13.06
CA VAL A 86 5.95 11.94 -13.66
C VAL A 86 4.60 11.29 -13.45
N LYS A 87 4.31 10.28 -14.26
CA LYS A 87 3.11 9.48 -14.17
C LYS A 87 3.45 8.09 -13.68
N ILE A 88 2.76 7.59 -12.65
CA ILE A 88 2.96 6.24 -12.15
C ILE A 88 2.44 5.22 -13.17
N LYS A 89 3.31 4.31 -13.61
CA LYS A 89 2.97 3.22 -14.54
C LYS A 89 2.73 1.90 -13.81
N GLY A 90 3.41 1.69 -12.69
CA GLY A 90 3.25 0.50 -11.87
C GLY A 90 4.54 0.13 -11.15
N ILE A 91 4.81 -1.17 -11.05
CA ILE A 91 6.03 -1.75 -10.51
C ILE A 91 6.79 -2.53 -11.57
N ASP A 92 8.12 -2.47 -11.53
CA ASP A 92 8.99 -3.20 -12.46
C ASP A 92 9.16 -4.68 -12.08
N SER A 93 10.07 -5.38 -12.76
CA SER A 93 10.38 -6.78 -12.50
C SER A 93 10.99 -7.02 -11.12
N TYR A 94 11.65 -6.02 -10.53
CA TYR A 94 12.29 -6.06 -9.23
C TYR A 94 11.36 -5.57 -8.10
N GLY A 95 10.17 -5.05 -8.43
CA GLY A 95 9.20 -4.52 -7.48
C GLY A 95 9.40 -3.05 -7.14
N PHE A 96 10.21 -2.33 -7.90
CA PHE A 96 10.41 -0.89 -7.76
C PHE A 96 9.34 -0.09 -8.51
N LEU A 97 9.05 1.12 -8.06
CA LEU A 97 8.04 1.98 -8.67
C LEU A 97 8.53 2.46 -10.04
N SER A 98 7.81 2.10 -11.10
CA SER A 98 8.04 2.56 -12.47
C SER A 98 7.17 3.77 -12.78
N VAL A 99 7.81 4.82 -13.30
CA VAL A 99 7.16 6.09 -13.64
C VAL A 99 7.57 6.55 -15.04
N GLU A 100 6.71 7.31 -15.70
CA GLU A 100 6.93 7.87 -17.02
C GLU A 100 7.02 9.39 -16.93
N THR A 101 8.04 9.96 -17.55
CA THR A 101 8.23 11.42 -17.65
C THR A 101 7.40 12.02 -18.80
N PRO A 102 7.19 13.35 -18.84
CA PRO A 102 6.40 13.99 -19.90
C PRO A 102 7.03 13.85 -21.29
N ASP A 103 8.35 13.66 -21.34
CA ASP A 103 9.14 13.35 -22.52
C ASP A 103 9.07 11.87 -22.95
N GLY A 104 8.28 11.04 -22.25
CA GLY A 104 8.04 9.64 -22.56
C GLY A 104 9.16 8.69 -22.10
N ASN A 105 10.14 9.18 -21.34
CA ASN A 105 11.18 8.34 -20.76
C ASN A 105 10.67 7.65 -19.49
N GLU A 106 10.86 6.34 -19.41
CA GLU A 106 10.60 5.56 -18.21
C GLU A 106 11.74 5.66 -17.21
N LEU A 107 11.39 5.78 -15.93
CA LEU A 107 12.31 5.86 -14.80
C LEU A 107 11.86 4.88 -13.72
N THR A 108 12.82 4.23 -13.08
CA THR A 108 12.57 3.39 -11.90
C THR A 108 13.01 4.14 -10.64
N LEU A 109 12.11 4.25 -9.66
CA LEU A 109 12.39 4.86 -8.37
C LEU A 109 12.73 3.76 -7.35
N GLN A 110 13.98 3.80 -6.85
CA GLN A 110 14.48 2.84 -5.86
C GLN A 110 13.92 3.14 -4.46
N PRO A 111 13.94 2.19 -3.51
CA PRO A 111 13.39 2.39 -2.17
C PRO A 111 14.39 3.08 -1.21
N ASP A 112 15.30 3.89 -1.72
CA ASP A 112 16.45 4.53 -1.03
C ASP A 112 16.08 5.66 -0.07
N GLY A 113 14.99 5.48 0.69
CA GLY A 113 14.45 6.49 1.59
C GLY A 113 13.36 7.35 0.96
N ASN A 114 12.84 6.93 -0.20
CA ASN A 114 11.72 7.59 -0.85
C ASN A 114 10.50 7.64 0.08
N THR A 115 9.94 8.84 0.23
CA THR A 115 8.68 9.06 0.97
C THR A 115 7.62 9.56 0.02
N PHE A 116 6.45 8.92 0.02
CA PHE A 116 5.31 9.37 -0.77
C PHE A 116 4.29 10.09 0.11
N ASP A 117 4.17 11.40 -0.08
CA ASP A 117 3.06 12.19 0.45
C ASP A 117 1.87 12.08 -0.51
N MET A 118 0.93 11.22 -0.12
CA MET A 118 -0.31 10.94 -0.85
C MET A 118 -1.25 12.15 -0.97
N LEU A 119 -1.22 13.09 -0.02
CA LEU A 119 -2.09 14.26 -0.06
C LEU A 119 -1.56 15.30 -1.04
N SER A 120 -0.24 15.39 -1.13
CA SER A 120 0.45 16.33 -2.02
C SER A 120 0.84 15.71 -3.37
N ASN A 121 0.58 14.42 -3.59
CA ASN A 121 1.09 13.64 -4.72
C ASN A 121 2.60 13.83 -4.93
N LEU A 122 3.37 13.86 -3.84
CA LEU A 122 4.80 14.20 -3.85
C LEU A 122 5.63 13.00 -3.40
N ILE A 123 6.55 12.55 -4.24
CA ILE A 123 7.59 11.58 -3.90
C ILE A 123 8.89 12.35 -3.60
N ILE A 124 9.38 12.25 -2.38
CA ILE A 124 10.66 12.81 -1.97
C ILE A 124 11.70 11.70 -2.08
N SER A 125 12.63 11.82 -3.00
CA SER A 125 13.78 10.92 -3.16
C SER A 125 15.03 11.54 -2.55
N LYS A 126 15.79 10.74 -1.79
CA LYS A 126 16.95 11.21 -1.00
C LYS A 126 18.26 10.99 -1.72
#